data_AF-A0A1G0A0E7-F1
#
_entry.id   AF-A0A1G0A0E7-F1
#
_cell.length_a   1.000
_cell.length_b   1.000
_cell.length_c   1.000
_cell.angle_alpha   90.00
_cell.angle_beta   90.00
_cell.angle_gamma   90.00
#
_symmetry.space_group_name_H-M   'P 1'
#
loop_
_entity.id
_entity.type
_entity.pdbx_description
1 polymer ?
#
loop_
_entity_poly.entity_id
_entity_poly.type
_entity_poly.pdbx_seq_one_letter_code
_entity_poly.pdbx_strand_id
1 'polypeptide(L)'
;MIKIILSLLIALCPGLSAFELPGLGARQIEDRLQFNIPVPAAPADAARAAACYASYRVNGAEVAVPNIGCGYDLLAVLRPGESAENLSSKMRAVFGSSPGAKAAVIRPEYKAELELAAANPGAALVSLNSFLPPAAAALFNREPNFGGPNCFDAALTAAGLLSPEKLRHVGNAEADQLLSMYFRPVPASGLKPGDIVVLNGGDHGVYYLGGGLVFHKKSYLKQHLYRIVQFEKAYGPEPYEWKPGPFDSGSPFNDSEQIRDKKAWRPNGAHYEFGQASAEEAAKAQVILFLAENIEKQAPRWALARELGYFTERLLENLVSDWSALGNSPNPVLRAYYYQLESFRDQANQSIETELLSSPHAQGNAYNILKGVWLPRNDYSRGLVGKLLAVYGKAPGAAERTLDAIGSNFEGSPLEQVKAAEQAK
;
A
#
# COMPACT_ATOMS: atom_id res chain seq x y z
N MET A 1 31.27 -40.38 -33.70
CA MET A 1 30.21 -40.70 -32.71
C MET A 1 30.02 -39.45 -31.86
N ILE A 2 28.97 -38.63 -31.92
CA ILE A 2 27.61 -38.74 -32.45
C ILE A 2 27.36 -37.44 -33.24
N LYS A 3 27.24 -37.58 -34.55
CA LYS A 3 26.68 -36.63 -35.53
C LYS A 3 25.77 -37.51 -36.37
N ILE A 4 24.61 -36.99 -36.79
CA ILE A 4 23.42 -37.70 -37.34
C ILE A 4 22.37 -37.93 -36.25
N ILE A 5 21.53 -36.92 -36.02
CA ILE A 5 20.05 -36.91 -35.87
C ILE A 5 19.70 -35.41 -35.79
N LEU A 6 19.90 -34.72 -36.91
CA LEU A 6 19.46 -33.33 -37.11
C LEU A 6 19.37 -33.11 -38.61
N SER A 7 18.54 -33.91 -39.29
CA SER A 7 18.15 -33.81 -40.71
C SER A 7 17.51 -35.12 -41.11
N LEU A 8 16.24 -35.34 -40.79
CA LEU A 8 15.31 -36.08 -41.66
C LEU A 8 13.91 -36.11 -41.00
N LEU A 9 13.27 -34.95 -40.96
CA LEU A 9 11.82 -34.88 -41.12
C LEU A 9 11.49 -33.52 -41.76
N ILE A 10 11.67 -33.49 -43.09
CA ILE A 10 10.71 -32.93 -44.07
C ILE A 10 10.46 -31.41 -43.88
N ALA A 11 11.05 -30.47 -44.62
CA ALA A 11 11.40 -30.44 -46.04
C ALA A 11 10.27 -30.90 -46.98
N LEU A 12 9.16 -30.14 -46.96
CA LEU A 12 8.30 -29.90 -48.13
C LEU A 12 7.84 -28.42 -48.09
N CYS A 13 8.37 -27.62 -49.01
CA CYS A 13 7.98 -26.24 -49.35
C CYS A 13 6.55 -26.17 -49.96
N PRO A 14 5.98 -25.01 -50.39
CA PRO A 14 6.38 -23.61 -50.24
C PRO A 14 5.23 -22.67 -49.76
N GLY A 15 5.56 -21.42 -49.38
CA GLY A 15 4.70 -20.24 -49.52
C GLY A 15 3.31 -20.26 -48.87
N LEU A 16 3.18 -19.66 -47.68
CA LEU A 16 1.93 -19.05 -47.25
C LEU A 16 2.17 -17.55 -47.04
N SER A 17 1.65 -16.83 -48.01
CA SER A 17 1.34 -15.41 -48.03
C SER A 17 0.88 -14.88 -46.68
N ALA A 18 1.25 -13.62 -46.41
CA ALA A 18 0.61 -12.76 -45.45
C ALA A 18 -0.92 -12.96 -45.47
N PHE A 19 -1.53 -13.03 -44.28
CA PHE A 19 -2.97 -12.92 -44.15
C PHE A 19 -3.40 -11.53 -44.66
N GLU A 20 -3.78 -11.47 -45.94
CA GLU A 20 -4.72 -10.46 -46.41
C GLU A 20 -6.10 -10.84 -45.84
N LEU A 21 -6.57 -10.04 -44.89
CA LEU A 21 -7.98 -10.07 -44.50
C LEU A 21 -8.81 -9.71 -45.74
N PRO A 22 -9.78 -10.53 -46.17
CA PRO A 22 -10.72 -10.09 -47.18
C PRO A 22 -11.47 -8.88 -46.64
N GLY A 23 -11.34 -7.75 -47.34
CA GLY A 23 -12.04 -6.52 -47.00
C GLY A 23 -13.53 -6.76 -46.99
N LEU A 24 -14.13 -6.78 -45.79
CA LEU A 24 -15.57 -6.73 -45.61
C LEU A 24 -16.03 -5.32 -46.01
N GLY A 25 -16.53 -5.19 -47.23
CA GLY A 25 -17.22 -3.98 -47.67
C GLY A 25 -18.49 -3.78 -46.84
N ALA A 26 -18.72 -2.55 -46.39
CA ALA A 26 -19.85 -2.13 -45.53
C ALA A 26 -21.26 -2.23 -46.20
N ARG A 27 -21.45 -3.15 -47.15
CA ARG A 27 -22.72 -3.40 -47.86
C ARG A 27 -23.16 -4.87 -47.87
N GLN A 28 -22.55 -5.75 -47.05
CA GLN A 28 -22.90 -7.18 -46.97
C GLN A 28 -23.57 -7.60 -45.64
N ILE A 29 -24.06 -6.65 -44.84
CA ILE A 29 -24.89 -6.94 -43.66
C ILE A 29 -26.28 -6.35 -43.88
N GLU A 30 -26.96 -6.83 -44.91
CA GLU A 30 -28.42 -6.74 -45.01
C GLU A 30 -28.91 -8.13 -45.39
N ASP A 31 -29.02 -9.02 -44.40
CA ASP A 31 -30.15 -9.93 -44.35
C ASP A 31 -30.32 -10.52 -42.94
N ARG A 32 -31.58 -10.58 -42.52
CA ARG A 32 -32.04 -10.92 -41.18
C ARG A 32 -31.70 -12.37 -40.81
N LEU A 33 -30.72 -12.57 -39.94
CA LEU A 33 -30.61 -13.79 -39.13
C LEU A 33 -31.17 -13.50 -37.73
N GLN A 34 -32.42 -13.93 -37.48
CA GLN A 34 -32.96 -14.03 -36.13
C GLN A 34 -32.28 -15.19 -35.41
N PHE A 35 -31.25 -14.89 -34.63
CA PHE A 35 -30.73 -15.82 -33.64
C PHE A 35 -31.64 -15.79 -32.41
N ASN A 36 -32.50 -16.80 -32.28
CA ASN A 36 -33.13 -17.10 -30.99
C ASN A 36 -32.07 -17.75 -30.09
N ILE A 37 -31.27 -16.89 -29.44
CA ILE A 37 -30.45 -17.30 -28.31
C ILE A 37 -31.41 -17.64 -27.17
N PRO A 38 -31.32 -18.82 -26.54
CA PRO A 38 -32.08 -19.09 -25.33
C PRO A 38 -31.70 -18.02 -24.31
N VAL A 39 -32.65 -17.18 -23.93
CA VAL A 39 -32.47 -16.30 -22.77
C VAL A 39 -32.18 -17.24 -21.61
N PRO A 40 -31.02 -17.14 -20.93
CA PRO A 40 -30.79 -17.95 -19.75
C PRO A 40 -31.94 -17.65 -18.81
N ALA A 41 -32.63 -18.70 -18.35
CA ALA A 41 -33.63 -18.56 -17.30
C ALA A 41 -32.99 -17.70 -16.21
N ALA A 42 -33.59 -16.55 -15.93
CA ALA A 42 -33.14 -15.70 -14.84
C ALA A 42 -32.96 -16.61 -13.63
N PRO A 43 -31.79 -16.60 -12.96
CA PRO A 43 -31.63 -17.39 -11.75
C PRO A 43 -32.82 -17.03 -10.85
N ALA A 44 -33.60 -18.04 -10.49
CA ALA A 44 -34.73 -17.96 -9.59
C ALA A 44 -34.17 -17.75 -8.18
N ASP A 45 -33.61 -16.56 -8.01
CA ASP A 45 -33.16 -15.87 -6.82
C ASP A 45 -32.64 -14.56 -7.38
N ALA A 46 -33.56 -13.62 -7.60
CA ALA A 46 -33.18 -12.23 -7.81
C ALA A 46 -32.27 -11.87 -6.63
N ALA A 47 -30.97 -11.76 -6.92
CA ALA A 47 -29.96 -11.35 -5.97
C ALA A 47 -30.53 -10.15 -5.22
N ARG A 48 -30.82 -10.33 -3.92
CA ARG A 48 -30.94 -9.17 -3.04
C ARG A 48 -29.66 -8.39 -3.29
N ALA A 49 -29.77 -7.21 -3.90
CA ALA A 49 -28.63 -6.34 -4.09
C ALA A 49 -27.87 -6.33 -2.76
N ALA A 50 -26.59 -6.70 -2.77
CA ALA A 50 -25.80 -6.73 -1.55
C ALA A 50 -25.99 -5.37 -0.86
N ALA A 51 -26.39 -5.38 0.42
CA ALA A 51 -26.67 -4.14 1.14
C ALA A 51 -25.47 -3.18 0.98
N CYS A 52 -25.70 -1.87 0.85
CA CYS A 52 -24.61 -0.90 0.66
C CYS A 52 -23.76 -0.70 1.93
N TYR A 53 -24.12 -1.35 3.04
CA TYR A 53 -23.40 -1.33 4.31
C TYR A 53 -23.50 -2.69 5.04
N ALA A 54 -22.60 -2.90 6.00
CA ALA A 54 -22.67 -3.97 6.98
C ALA A 54 -23.00 -3.38 8.36
N SER A 55 -23.97 -3.98 9.08
CA SER A 55 -24.30 -3.59 10.45
C SER A 55 -23.57 -4.47 11.47
N TYR A 56 -22.97 -3.83 12.47
CA TYR A 56 -22.27 -4.47 13.58
C TYR A 56 -22.83 -3.99 14.91
N ARG A 57 -22.95 -4.91 15.88
CA ARG A 57 -23.34 -4.57 17.25
C ARG A 57 -22.09 -4.17 18.03
N VAL A 58 -22.03 -2.91 18.45
CA VAL A 58 -20.90 -2.31 19.14
C VAL A 58 -21.38 -1.69 20.46
N ASN A 59 -21.09 -2.36 21.58
CA ASN A 59 -21.55 -1.95 22.93
C ASN A 59 -23.06 -1.64 22.99
N GLY A 60 -23.85 -2.52 22.38
CA GLY A 60 -25.32 -2.40 22.32
C GLY A 60 -25.84 -1.40 21.27
N ALA A 61 -24.99 -0.57 20.68
CA ALA A 61 -25.37 0.27 19.53
C ALA A 61 -25.22 -0.52 18.22
N GLU A 62 -26.02 -0.16 17.21
CA GLU A 62 -25.85 -0.66 15.85
C GLU A 62 -25.01 0.35 15.06
N VAL A 63 -23.84 -0.10 14.63
CA VAL A 63 -22.88 0.67 13.84
C VAL A 63 -22.89 0.10 12.43
N ALA A 64 -23.18 0.95 11.46
CA ALA A 64 -23.18 0.60 10.05
C ALA A 64 -21.87 1.05 9.39
N VAL A 65 -21.21 0.12 8.72
CA VAL A 65 -19.98 0.34 7.96
C VAL A 65 -20.32 0.30 6.47
N PRO A 66 -20.21 1.41 5.73
CA PRO A 66 -20.39 1.40 4.29
C PRO A 66 -19.47 0.39 3.60
N ASN A 67 -20.01 -0.34 2.64
CA ASN A 67 -19.23 -1.19 1.75
C ASN A 67 -18.41 -0.33 0.78
N ILE A 68 -17.51 -0.96 0.03
CA ILE A 68 -16.62 -0.29 -0.91
C ILE A 68 -17.44 0.58 -1.88
N GLY A 69 -17.03 1.85 -2.02
CA GLY A 69 -17.69 2.83 -2.89
C GLY A 69 -19.08 3.30 -2.46
N CYS A 70 -19.53 2.96 -1.25
CA CYS A 70 -20.91 3.25 -0.80
C CYS A 70 -21.05 4.39 0.23
N GLY A 71 -19.95 4.99 0.70
CA GLY A 71 -19.93 6.12 1.65
C GLY A 71 -18.63 6.20 2.45
N TYR A 72 -18.34 7.34 3.07
CA TYR A 72 -17.03 7.59 3.74
C TYR A 72 -17.12 7.75 5.26
N ASP A 73 -18.33 7.68 5.82
CA ASP A 73 -18.56 7.83 7.24
C ASP A 73 -18.85 6.48 7.89
N LEU A 74 -18.28 6.24 9.07
CA LEU A 74 -18.80 5.23 9.97
C LEU A 74 -20.15 5.72 10.49
N LEU A 75 -21.21 4.93 10.36
CA LEU A 75 -22.58 5.39 10.56
C LEU A 75 -23.23 4.78 11.79
N ALA A 76 -24.18 5.50 12.37
CA ALA A 76 -25.18 4.96 13.27
C ALA A 76 -26.52 5.67 13.08
N VAL A 77 -27.58 5.05 13.58
CA VAL A 77 -28.93 5.61 13.59
C VAL A 77 -29.26 6.08 15.00
N LEU A 78 -29.81 7.29 15.10
CA LEU A 78 -30.38 7.85 16.32
C LEU A 78 -31.90 7.90 16.18
N ARG A 79 -32.59 6.98 16.84
CA ARG A 79 -34.06 6.87 16.77
C ARG A 79 -34.75 7.96 17.59
N PRO A 80 -36.02 8.30 17.28
CA PRO A 80 -36.80 9.23 18.09
C PRO A 80 -36.80 8.83 19.57
N GLY A 81 -36.45 9.78 20.44
CA GLY A 81 -36.35 9.56 21.88
C GLY A 81 -35.00 8.99 22.36
N GLU A 82 -34.10 8.60 21.47
CA GLU A 82 -32.73 8.24 21.85
C GLU A 82 -31.89 9.50 22.12
N SER A 83 -31.05 9.41 23.16
CA SER A 83 -30.14 10.51 23.51
C SER A 83 -28.85 10.42 22.69
N ALA A 84 -28.57 11.47 21.91
CA ALA A 84 -27.32 11.63 21.17
C ALA A 84 -26.09 11.60 22.10
N GLU A 85 -26.24 12.09 23.33
CA GLU A 85 -25.18 12.06 24.34
C GLU A 85 -24.96 10.64 24.88
N ASN A 86 -26.03 9.85 25.05
CA ASN A 86 -25.89 8.44 25.43
C ASN A 86 -25.17 7.64 24.34
N LEU A 87 -25.55 7.84 23.07
CA LEU A 87 -24.83 7.25 21.94
C LEU A 87 -23.35 7.68 21.94
N SER A 88 -23.09 8.98 22.03
CA SER A 88 -21.72 9.51 22.02
C SER A 88 -20.89 8.99 23.20
N SER A 89 -21.47 8.87 24.39
CA SER A 89 -20.81 8.29 25.56
C SER A 89 -20.44 6.82 25.35
N LYS A 90 -21.36 6.02 24.79
CA LYS A 90 -21.07 4.62 24.42
C LYS A 90 -19.96 4.53 23.39
N MET A 91 -19.97 5.39 22.38
CA MET A 91 -18.96 5.38 21.31
C MET A 91 -17.58 5.83 21.83
N ARG A 92 -17.50 6.86 22.68
CA ARG A 92 -16.23 7.23 23.35
C ARG A 92 -15.67 6.09 24.19
N ALA A 93 -16.52 5.40 24.96
CA ALA A 93 -16.10 4.28 25.78
C ALA A 93 -15.59 3.10 24.95
N VAL A 94 -16.22 2.83 23.80
CA VAL A 94 -15.82 1.75 22.89
C VAL A 94 -14.55 2.06 22.15
N PHE A 95 -14.48 3.24 21.52
CA PHE A 95 -13.40 3.60 20.60
C PHE A 95 -12.21 4.26 21.31
N GLY A 96 -12.29 4.45 22.64
CA GLY A 96 -11.27 5.14 23.42
C GLY A 96 -11.07 6.60 22.99
N SER A 97 -12.11 7.23 22.43
CA SER A 97 -12.04 8.55 21.82
C SER A 97 -11.91 9.68 22.84
N SER A 98 -11.51 10.86 22.36
CA SER A 98 -11.43 12.06 23.20
C SER A 98 -12.78 12.41 23.84
N PRO A 99 -12.80 13.07 25.02
CA PRO A 99 -14.03 13.51 25.67
C PRO A 99 -14.91 14.43 24.81
N GLY A 100 -14.31 15.17 23.86
CA GLY A 100 -14.99 16.07 22.95
C GLY A 100 -15.64 15.40 21.73
N ALA A 101 -15.34 14.11 21.47
CA ALA A 101 -15.93 13.39 20.34
C ALA A 101 -17.45 13.23 20.51
N LYS A 102 -18.18 13.54 19.43
CA LYS A 102 -19.65 13.55 19.39
C LYS A 102 -20.15 13.05 18.04
N ALA A 103 -21.24 12.30 18.07
CA ALA A 103 -21.92 11.89 16.85
C ALA A 103 -22.45 13.14 16.13
N ALA A 104 -22.17 13.25 14.83
CA ALA A 104 -22.57 14.39 14.02
C ALA A 104 -23.76 13.99 13.15
N VAL A 105 -24.87 14.73 13.22
CA VAL A 105 -26.00 14.50 12.30
C VAL A 105 -25.55 14.80 10.89
N ILE A 106 -25.81 13.86 9.98
CA ILE A 106 -25.49 14.01 8.56
C ILE A 106 -26.76 13.97 7.73
N ARG A 107 -26.73 14.65 6.59
CA ARG A 107 -27.74 14.50 5.55
C ARG A 107 -27.30 13.34 4.65
N PRO A 108 -28.15 12.33 4.41
CA PRO A 108 -27.80 11.24 3.52
C PRO A 108 -27.50 11.73 2.10
N GLU A 109 -26.30 11.41 1.61
CA GLU A 109 -25.83 11.73 0.26
C GLU A 109 -25.31 10.49 -0.46
N TYR A 110 -24.67 9.57 0.28
CA TYR A 110 -24.09 8.35 -0.29
C TYR A 110 -25.05 7.15 -0.23
N LYS A 111 -24.80 6.13 -1.05
CA LYS A 111 -25.69 4.95 -1.19
C LYS A 111 -25.97 4.25 0.15
N ALA A 112 -24.95 4.03 0.97
CA ALA A 112 -25.10 3.41 2.29
C ALA A 112 -25.98 4.25 3.22
N GLU A 113 -25.82 5.57 3.19
CA GLU A 113 -26.57 6.50 4.03
C GLU A 113 -28.04 6.57 3.61
N LEU A 114 -28.28 6.63 2.29
CA LEU A 114 -29.63 6.61 1.72
C LEU A 114 -30.36 5.30 2.05
N GLU A 115 -29.68 4.17 1.91
CA GLU A 115 -30.24 2.85 2.24
C GLU A 115 -30.52 2.71 3.74
N LEU A 116 -29.59 3.15 4.59
CA LEU A 116 -29.73 3.10 6.04
C LEU A 116 -30.85 4.03 6.55
N ALA A 117 -30.97 5.22 5.97
CA ALA A 117 -32.05 6.16 6.27
C ALA A 117 -33.42 5.61 5.82
N ALA A 118 -33.50 5.00 4.63
CA ALA A 118 -34.72 4.36 4.15
C ALA A 118 -35.16 3.19 5.04
N ALA A 119 -34.20 2.43 5.58
CA ALA A 119 -34.46 1.34 6.52
C ALA A 119 -34.91 1.83 7.92
N ASN A 120 -34.70 3.10 8.26
CA ASN A 120 -35.00 3.67 9.58
C ASN A 120 -35.79 4.99 9.45
N PRO A 121 -37.04 4.95 8.94
CA PRO A 121 -37.82 6.16 8.72
C PRO A 121 -38.06 6.93 10.03
N GLY A 122 -37.84 8.24 9.99
CA GLY A 122 -38.02 9.14 11.13
C GLY A 122 -36.87 9.17 12.13
N ALA A 123 -35.83 8.35 11.95
CA ALA A 123 -34.60 8.43 12.73
C ALA A 123 -33.60 9.41 12.08
N ALA A 124 -32.72 9.99 12.90
CA ALA A 124 -31.59 10.77 12.41
C ALA A 124 -30.41 9.86 12.08
N LEU A 125 -29.75 10.09 10.94
CA LEU A 125 -28.50 9.44 10.62
C LEU A 125 -27.34 10.27 11.19
N VAL A 126 -26.37 9.59 11.82
CA VAL A 126 -25.19 10.25 12.39
C VAL A 126 -23.88 9.62 11.91
N SER A 127 -22.88 10.46 11.66
CA SER A 127 -21.49 10.05 11.48
C SER A 127 -20.81 9.86 12.83
N LEU A 128 -20.02 8.79 12.90
CA LEU A 128 -19.17 8.39 14.02
C LEU A 128 -17.69 8.67 13.75
N ASN A 129 -17.33 9.34 12.64
CA ASN A 129 -15.93 9.57 12.28
C ASN A 129 -15.15 10.38 13.34
N SER A 130 -15.82 11.23 14.12
CA SER A 130 -15.20 11.98 15.22
C SER A 130 -14.68 11.09 16.37
N PHE A 131 -15.14 9.83 16.45
CA PHE A 131 -14.69 8.85 17.44
C PHE A 131 -13.47 8.05 16.98
N LEU A 132 -13.17 8.05 15.68
CA LEU A 132 -12.03 7.35 15.10
C LEU A 132 -10.73 8.14 15.28
N PRO A 133 -9.56 7.49 15.21
CA PRO A 133 -8.31 8.21 15.02
C PRO A 133 -8.40 9.12 13.79
N PRO A 134 -7.91 10.37 13.84
CA PRO A 134 -8.06 11.33 12.74
C PRO A 134 -7.57 10.80 11.39
N ALA A 135 -6.44 10.08 11.39
CA ALA A 135 -5.92 9.45 10.18
C ALA A 135 -6.82 8.32 9.64
N ALA A 136 -7.38 7.49 10.52
CA ALA A 136 -8.30 6.43 10.10
C ALA A 136 -9.59 7.02 9.51
N ALA A 137 -10.14 8.07 10.12
CA ALA A 137 -11.29 8.79 9.57
C ALA A 137 -10.98 9.45 8.21
N ALA A 138 -9.79 10.02 8.05
CA ALA A 138 -9.38 10.66 6.81
C ALA A 138 -9.23 9.67 5.65
N LEU A 139 -8.82 8.43 5.93
CA LEU A 139 -8.51 7.42 4.92
C LEU A 139 -9.65 6.42 4.67
N PHE A 140 -10.56 6.23 5.64
CA PHE A 140 -11.59 5.20 5.58
C PHE A 140 -12.42 5.26 4.27
N ASN A 141 -12.49 4.11 3.61
CA ASN A 141 -13.19 3.86 2.36
C ASN A 141 -12.77 4.77 1.20
N ARG A 142 -11.58 5.36 1.26
CA ARG A 142 -11.01 6.15 0.18
C ARG A 142 -10.01 5.35 -0.63
N GLU A 143 -10.02 5.59 -1.93
CA GLU A 143 -8.99 5.09 -2.84
C GLU A 143 -7.65 5.73 -2.48
N PRO A 144 -6.60 4.92 -2.24
CA PRO A 144 -5.27 5.50 -2.20
C PRO A 144 -4.95 6.01 -3.60
N ASN A 145 -4.23 7.13 -3.68
CA ASN A 145 -3.81 7.69 -4.97
C ASN A 145 -2.85 6.75 -5.74
N PHE A 146 -2.32 5.73 -5.06
CA PHE A 146 -1.29 4.83 -5.54
C PHE A 146 -1.29 3.48 -4.81
N GLY A 147 -0.66 2.45 -5.38
CA GLY A 147 -0.36 1.20 -4.65
C GLY A 147 0.89 1.38 -3.81
N GLY A 148 1.12 0.65 -2.73
CA GLY A 148 2.31 0.77 -1.88
C GLY A 148 2.04 0.80 -0.40
N PRO A 149 1.20 1.75 0.09
CA PRO A 149 0.70 1.72 1.45
C PRO A 149 0.05 0.38 1.67
N ASN A 150 0.51 -0.32 2.69
CA ASN A 150 0.07 -1.65 3.03
C ASN A 150 -0.62 -1.65 4.39
N CYS A 151 -0.84 -2.83 4.93
CA CYS A 151 -1.48 -3.03 6.21
C CYS A 151 -0.73 -2.37 7.37
N PHE A 152 0.60 -2.44 7.38
CA PHE A 152 1.43 -1.83 8.42
C PHE A 152 1.44 -0.30 8.32
N ASP A 153 1.54 0.27 7.13
CA ASP A 153 1.38 1.72 6.93
C ASP A 153 0.01 2.20 7.45
N ALA A 154 -1.07 1.50 7.12
CA ALA A 154 -2.41 1.83 7.61
C ALA A 154 -2.49 1.77 9.15
N ALA A 155 -1.94 0.72 9.77
CA ALA A 155 -1.99 0.54 11.22
C ALA A 155 -1.15 1.58 11.97
N LEU A 156 0.08 1.85 11.49
CA LEU A 156 1.00 2.82 12.10
C LEU A 156 0.54 4.26 11.89
N THR A 157 -0.05 4.57 10.73
CA THR A 157 -0.67 5.87 10.46
C THR A 157 -1.89 6.10 11.35
N ALA A 158 -2.76 5.09 11.52
CA ALA A 158 -3.88 5.17 12.46
C ALA A 158 -3.44 5.33 13.92
N ALA A 159 -2.29 4.75 14.28
CA ALA A 159 -1.67 4.94 15.59
C ALA A 159 -0.98 6.31 15.78
N GLY A 160 -0.89 7.13 14.73
CA GLY A 160 -0.27 8.45 14.77
C GLY A 160 1.26 8.43 14.73
N LEU A 161 1.89 7.29 14.38
CA LEU A 161 3.35 7.22 14.19
C LEU A 161 3.79 7.70 12.82
N LEU A 162 2.94 7.55 11.80
CA LEU A 162 3.16 8.04 10.45
C LEU A 162 2.13 9.11 10.11
N SER A 163 2.52 10.05 9.25
CA SER A 163 1.61 11.10 8.77
C SER A 163 0.72 10.55 7.65
N PRO A 164 -0.59 10.84 7.66
CA PRO A 164 -1.49 10.45 6.56
C PRO A 164 -1.16 11.12 5.22
N GLU A 165 -0.27 12.12 5.19
CA GLU A 165 0.25 12.75 3.97
C GLU A 165 1.50 12.06 3.42
N LYS A 166 2.11 11.16 4.21
CA LYS A 166 3.39 10.48 3.92
C LYS A 166 3.21 8.96 3.83
N LEU A 167 2.14 8.54 3.17
CA LEU A 167 1.83 7.13 2.97
C LEU A 167 2.93 6.47 2.14
N ARG A 168 3.30 5.24 2.50
CA ARG A 168 4.37 4.49 1.82
C ARG A 168 4.32 3.00 2.13
N HIS A 169 5.22 2.22 1.52
CA HIS A 169 5.39 0.84 1.95
C HIS A 169 6.09 0.77 3.31
N VAL A 170 5.67 -0.17 4.16
CA VAL A 170 6.33 -0.51 5.42
C VAL A 170 6.55 -2.02 5.45
N GLY A 171 7.80 -2.45 5.34
CA GLY A 171 8.19 -3.85 5.44
C GLY A 171 8.17 -4.37 6.87
N ASN A 172 8.17 -5.70 7.03
CA ASN A 172 8.02 -6.36 8.33
C ASN A 172 9.12 -5.97 9.33
N ALA A 173 10.38 -5.88 8.89
CA ALA A 173 11.49 -5.51 9.77
C ALA A 173 11.34 -4.07 10.31
N GLU A 174 10.83 -3.15 9.49
CA GLU A 174 10.52 -1.80 9.93
C GLU A 174 9.34 -1.78 10.91
N ALA A 175 8.26 -2.49 10.58
CA ALA A 175 7.11 -2.60 11.46
C ALA A 175 7.51 -3.18 12.83
N ASP A 176 8.29 -4.27 12.86
CA ASP A 176 8.79 -4.89 14.10
C ASP A 176 9.67 -3.92 14.89
N GLN A 177 10.57 -3.18 14.23
CA GLN A 177 11.40 -2.18 14.90
C GLN A 177 10.55 -1.06 15.51
N LEU A 178 9.57 -0.51 14.77
CA LEU A 178 8.66 0.53 15.28
C LEU A 178 7.78 0.02 16.42
N LEU A 179 7.26 -1.21 16.31
CA LEU A 179 6.50 -1.85 17.39
C LEU A 179 7.35 -2.04 18.64
N SER A 180 8.60 -2.49 18.50
CA SER A 180 9.52 -2.67 19.63
C SER A 180 9.86 -1.35 20.33
N MET A 181 9.86 -0.23 19.59
CA MET A 181 10.14 1.09 20.13
C MET A 181 8.94 1.66 20.87
N TYR A 182 7.80 1.80 20.18
CA TYR A 182 6.68 2.63 20.62
C TYR A 182 5.54 1.83 21.26
N PHE A 183 5.65 0.50 21.29
CA PHE A 183 4.64 -0.38 21.84
C PHE A 183 5.24 -1.40 22.82
N ARG A 184 4.36 -2.03 23.58
CA ARG A 184 4.67 -3.20 24.40
C ARG A 184 3.74 -4.35 24.03
N PRO A 185 4.22 -5.60 24.05
CA PRO A 185 3.37 -6.75 23.79
C PRO A 185 2.29 -6.88 24.88
N VAL A 186 1.08 -7.25 24.47
CA VAL A 186 -0.06 -7.52 25.36
C VAL A 186 -0.81 -8.77 24.91
N PRO A 187 -1.55 -9.45 25.81
CA PRO A 187 -2.39 -10.57 25.41
C PRO A 187 -3.47 -10.15 24.41
N ALA A 188 -3.62 -10.90 23.31
CA ALA A 188 -4.64 -10.65 22.29
C ALA A 188 -6.08 -10.89 22.80
N SER A 189 -6.26 -11.51 23.97
CA SER A 189 -7.56 -11.62 24.64
C SER A 189 -7.99 -10.34 25.36
N GLY A 190 -7.08 -9.38 25.54
CA GLY A 190 -7.29 -8.14 26.29
C GLY A 190 -7.12 -6.88 25.44
N LEU A 191 -7.54 -6.93 24.17
CA LEU A 191 -7.44 -5.82 23.22
C LEU A 191 -8.17 -4.58 23.73
N LYS A 192 -7.53 -3.42 23.55
CA LYS A 192 -8.08 -2.10 23.80
C LYS A 192 -7.91 -1.22 22.57
N PRO A 193 -8.82 -0.26 22.33
CA PRO A 193 -8.65 0.74 21.29
C PRO A 193 -7.24 1.33 21.33
N GLY A 194 -6.59 1.43 20.16
CA GLY A 194 -5.21 1.89 20.05
C GLY A 194 -4.16 0.79 19.99
N ASP A 195 -4.52 -0.46 20.27
CA ASP A 195 -3.61 -1.58 20.07
C ASP A 195 -3.42 -1.87 18.57
N ILE A 196 -2.19 -2.19 18.16
CA ILE A 196 -1.91 -2.80 16.86
C ILE A 196 -1.89 -4.32 17.03
N VAL A 197 -2.52 -5.04 16.12
CA VAL A 197 -2.49 -6.51 16.09
C VAL A 197 -1.83 -6.97 14.81
N VAL A 198 -0.80 -7.80 14.97
CA VAL A 198 -0.08 -8.47 13.90
C VAL A 198 -0.64 -9.88 13.77
N LEU A 199 -1.09 -10.23 12.57
CA LEU A 199 -1.74 -11.50 12.26
C LEU A 199 -0.80 -12.44 11.54
N ASN A 200 -1.05 -13.75 11.72
CA ASN A 200 -0.44 -14.83 10.95
C ASN A 200 1.10 -14.75 10.81
N GLY A 201 1.79 -14.38 11.90
CA GLY A 201 3.25 -14.35 11.92
C GLY A 201 3.90 -13.14 11.22
N GLY A 202 3.18 -12.04 11.03
CA GLY A 202 3.73 -10.82 10.41
C GLY A 202 3.20 -10.53 9.01
N ASP A 203 2.22 -11.31 8.54
CA ASP A 203 1.64 -11.14 7.22
C ASP A 203 0.75 -9.88 7.13
N HIS A 204 0.01 -9.57 8.20
CA HIS A 204 -0.96 -8.47 8.17
C HIS A 204 -1.00 -7.68 9.48
N GLY A 205 -0.86 -6.35 9.38
CA GLY A 205 -1.04 -5.42 10.50
C GLY A 205 -2.43 -4.78 10.50
N VAL A 206 -3.09 -4.76 11.66
CA VAL A 206 -4.37 -4.06 11.83
C VAL A 206 -4.35 -3.17 13.06
N TYR A 207 -5.04 -2.02 12.98
CA TYR A 207 -5.26 -1.14 14.14
C TYR A 207 -6.60 -1.46 14.79
N TYR A 208 -6.60 -1.84 16.06
CA TYR A 208 -7.84 -2.15 16.77
C TYR A 208 -8.54 -0.86 17.22
N LEU A 209 -9.71 -0.61 16.63
CA LEU A 209 -10.53 0.56 16.93
C LEU A 209 -11.31 0.39 18.23
N GLY A 210 -11.62 -0.84 18.63
CA GLY A 210 -12.56 -1.12 19.72
C GLY A 210 -13.86 -1.76 19.21
N GLY A 211 -14.62 -2.36 20.12
CA GLY A 211 -15.92 -2.93 19.79
C GLY A 211 -15.88 -4.08 18.78
N GLY A 212 -14.74 -4.77 18.66
CA GLY A 212 -14.53 -5.81 17.64
C GLY A 212 -14.23 -5.27 16.25
N LEU A 213 -14.01 -3.96 16.07
CA LEU A 213 -13.66 -3.36 14.78
C LEU A 213 -12.16 -3.08 14.66
N VAL A 214 -11.66 -3.21 13.43
CA VAL A 214 -10.27 -2.87 13.07
C VAL A 214 -10.22 -1.97 11.85
N PHE A 215 -9.20 -1.12 11.78
CA PHE A 215 -8.82 -0.34 10.61
C PHE A 215 -7.58 -0.96 9.96
N HIS A 216 -7.60 -1.17 8.65
CA HIS A 216 -6.50 -1.77 7.91
C HIS A 216 -6.59 -1.50 6.41
N LYS A 217 -5.57 -1.94 5.67
CA LYS A 217 -5.58 -2.06 4.20
C LYS A 217 -5.11 -3.46 3.84
N LYS A 218 -5.92 -4.24 3.13
CA LYS A 218 -5.69 -5.69 2.91
C LYS A 218 -4.41 -6.04 2.15
N SER A 219 -3.98 -5.17 1.25
CA SER A 219 -2.85 -5.41 0.37
C SER A 219 -2.21 -4.08 0.01
N TYR A 220 -0.97 -4.11 -0.47
CA TYR A 220 -0.30 -2.92 -0.99
C TYR A 220 -0.95 -2.43 -2.30
N LEU A 221 -1.68 -3.25 -3.04
CA LEU A 221 -2.26 -2.86 -4.32
C LEU A 221 -3.28 -1.71 -4.17
N LYS A 222 -3.36 -0.84 -5.19
CA LYS A 222 -4.15 0.40 -5.15
C LYS A 222 -5.66 0.18 -5.05
N GLN A 223 -6.14 -0.95 -5.58
CA GLN A 223 -7.57 -1.28 -5.61
C GLN A 223 -8.13 -1.73 -4.26
N HIS A 224 -7.28 -2.09 -3.29
CA HIS A 224 -7.74 -2.37 -1.94
C HIS A 224 -7.74 -1.07 -1.14
N LEU A 225 -8.93 -0.65 -0.71
CA LEU A 225 -9.11 0.58 0.05
C LEU A 225 -8.64 0.41 1.50
N TYR A 226 -8.52 1.53 2.21
CA TYR A 226 -8.50 1.50 3.68
C TYR A 226 -9.89 1.18 4.20
N ARG A 227 -10.01 0.15 5.02
CA ARG A 227 -11.29 -0.43 5.43
C ARG A 227 -11.39 -0.53 6.93
N ILE A 228 -12.63 -0.39 7.39
CA ILE A 228 -13.05 -0.76 8.74
C ILE A 228 -13.86 -2.04 8.62
N VAL A 229 -13.51 -3.07 9.37
CA VAL A 229 -14.22 -4.35 9.34
C VAL A 229 -14.29 -4.95 10.74
N GLN A 230 -15.12 -5.97 10.92
CA GLN A 230 -15.02 -6.84 12.09
C GLN A 230 -13.64 -7.51 12.10
N PHE A 231 -13.04 -7.61 13.28
CA PHE A 231 -11.67 -8.13 13.44
C PHE A 231 -11.50 -9.52 12.81
N GLU A 232 -12.48 -10.39 12.99
CA GLU A 232 -12.49 -11.75 12.45
C GLU A 232 -12.55 -11.81 10.91
N LYS A 233 -12.92 -10.69 10.28
CA LYS A 233 -13.08 -10.55 8.82
C LYS A 233 -11.95 -9.76 8.17
N ALA A 234 -10.81 -9.55 8.85
CA ALA A 234 -9.69 -8.78 8.30
C ALA A 234 -9.19 -9.30 6.93
N TYR A 235 -9.26 -10.60 6.69
CA TYR A 235 -8.93 -11.24 5.39
C TYR A 235 -10.16 -11.56 4.53
N GLY A 236 -11.37 -11.31 5.04
CA GLY A 236 -12.61 -11.69 4.36
C GLY A 236 -12.85 -10.81 3.13
N PRO A 237 -13.35 -11.37 2.02
CA PRO A 237 -13.74 -10.58 0.86
C PRO A 237 -14.89 -9.64 1.23
N GLU A 238 -14.84 -8.41 0.73
CA GLU A 238 -15.89 -7.42 0.95
C GLU A 238 -16.81 -7.26 -0.27
N PRO A 239 -18.09 -6.89 -0.07
CA PRO A 239 -18.95 -6.52 -1.18
C PRO A 239 -18.33 -5.38 -1.99
N TYR A 240 -18.38 -5.53 -3.32
CA TYR A 240 -17.78 -4.61 -4.30
C TYR A 240 -16.26 -4.51 -4.27
N GLU A 241 -15.57 -5.38 -3.52
CA GLU A 241 -14.13 -5.51 -3.64
C GLU A 241 -13.74 -5.96 -5.04
N TRP A 242 -12.77 -5.27 -5.63
CA TRP A 242 -12.23 -5.68 -6.92
C TRP A 242 -11.66 -7.10 -6.80
N LYS A 243 -12.03 -7.96 -7.74
CA LYS A 243 -11.48 -9.30 -7.86
C LYS A 243 -10.72 -9.38 -9.19
N PRO A 244 -9.51 -9.95 -9.21
CA PRO A 244 -8.81 -10.20 -10.45
C PRO A 244 -9.66 -11.09 -11.36
N GLY A 245 -9.66 -10.79 -12.66
CA GLY A 245 -10.27 -11.64 -13.66
C GLY A 245 -9.50 -12.96 -13.83
N PRO A 246 -10.08 -13.94 -14.54
CA PRO A 246 -9.44 -15.24 -14.81
C PRO A 246 -8.12 -15.14 -15.60
N PHE A 247 -7.84 -13.98 -16.20
CA PHE A 247 -6.60 -13.69 -16.92
C PHE A 247 -5.59 -12.88 -16.08
N ASP A 248 -5.99 -12.40 -14.90
CA ASP A 248 -5.14 -11.67 -13.96
C ASP A 248 -4.47 -12.63 -12.95
N SER A 249 -3.98 -13.76 -13.47
CA SER A 249 -3.39 -14.84 -12.66
C SER A 249 -2.24 -14.32 -11.80
N GLY A 250 -2.33 -14.50 -10.48
CA GLY A 250 -1.22 -14.23 -9.56
C GLY A 250 -1.53 -13.37 -8.34
N SER A 251 -2.74 -12.86 -8.15
CA SER A 251 -3.06 -12.15 -6.90
C SER A 251 -3.13 -13.14 -5.72
N PRO A 252 -2.23 -13.05 -4.72
CA PRO A 252 -2.22 -13.98 -3.59
C PRO A 252 -3.37 -13.75 -2.61
N PHE A 253 -4.20 -12.72 -2.83
CA PHE A 253 -5.23 -12.25 -1.87
C PHE A 253 -6.67 -12.59 -2.26
N ASN A 254 -6.87 -13.57 -3.16
CA ASN A 254 -8.20 -13.93 -3.66
C ASN A 254 -8.97 -14.87 -2.72
N ASP A 255 -8.29 -15.53 -1.79
CA ASP A 255 -8.88 -16.46 -0.85
C ASP A 255 -8.89 -15.87 0.56
N SER A 256 -10.01 -16.04 1.27
CA SER A 256 -10.14 -15.58 2.65
C SER A 256 -9.19 -16.38 3.55
N GLU A 257 -8.02 -15.82 3.86
CA GLU A 257 -7.12 -16.45 4.81
C GLU A 257 -7.73 -16.44 6.22
N GLN A 258 -7.56 -17.52 6.96
CA GLN A 258 -8.01 -17.58 8.35
C GLN A 258 -6.99 -16.93 9.28
N ILE A 259 -7.48 -16.21 10.29
CA ILE A 259 -6.62 -15.69 11.36
C ILE A 259 -6.25 -16.85 12.30
N ARG A 260 -5.01 -17.30 12.21
CA ARG A 260 -4.44 -18.43 12.95
C ARG A 260 -3.60 -17.97 14.15
N ASP A 261 -2.92 -16.83 14.02
CA ASP A 261 -2.08 -16.24 15.07
C ASP A 261 -2.40 -14.76 15.25
N LYS A 262 -2.29 -14.27 16.49
CA LYS A 262 -2.59 -12.89 16.90
C LYS A 262 -1.55 -12.41 17.91
N LYS A 263 -0.73 -11.43 17.53
CA LYS A 263 0.22 -10.75 18.42
C LYS A 263 -0.19 -9.30 18.57
N ALA A 264 -0.58 -8.91 19.79
CA ALA A 264 -1.08 -7.58 20.08
C ALA A 264 -0.02 -6.70 20.74
N TRP A 265 -0.03 -5.42 20.37
CA TRP A 265 0.94 -4.42 20.78
C TRP A 265 0.19 -3.17 21.23
N ARG A 266 0.46 -2.73 22.46
CA ARG A 266 -0.16 -1.54 23.06
C ARG A 266 0.82 -0.37 23.10
N PRO A 267 0.40 0.86 22.73
CA PRO A 267 1.26 2.03 22.86
C PRO A 267 1.86 2.13 24.28
N ASN A 268 3.17 2.34 24.35
CA ASN A 268 3.89 2.41 25.63
C ASN A 268 4.12 3.86 26.10
N GLY A 269 3.83 4.85 25.25
CA GLY A 269 4.05 6.28 25.53
C GLY A 269 5.51 6.72 25.44
N ALA A 270 6.39 5.90 24.89
CA ALA A 270 7.80 6.22 24.71
C ALA A 270 8.00 7.28 23.63
N HIS A 271 8.97 8.14 23.87
CA HIS A 271 9.49 9.09 22.89
C HIS A 271 10.96 8.78 22.68
N TYR A 272 11.39 8.71 21.43
CA TYR A 272 12.78 8.47 21.06
C TYR A 272 13.33 9.71 20.38
N GLU A 273 14.54 10.07 20.76
CA GLU A 273 15.35 11.09 20.09
C GLU A 273 16.50 10.39 19.38
N PHE A 274 17.09 11.07 18.40
CA PHE A 274 18.16 10.52 17.53
C PHE A 274 19.35 9.95 18.31
N GLY A 275 19.53 10.32 19.59
CA GLY A 275 20.49 9.69 20.49
C GLY A 275 21.95 9.92 20.11
N GLN A 276 22.85 9.14 20.70
CA GLN A 276 24.27 9.16 20.33
C GLN A 276 24.50 8.41 19.00
N ALA A 277 25.26 9.03 18.12
CA ALA A 277 25.69 8.49 16.84
C ALA A 277 27.09 9.05 16.50
N SER A 278 27.91 8.25 15.85
CA SER A 278 29.14 8.73 15.22
C SER A 278 28.81 9.72 14.09
N ALA A 279 29.80 10.52 13.66
CA ALA A 279 29.62 11.44 12.53
C ALA A 279 29.21 10.70 11.23
N GLU A 280 29.73 9.49 11.02
CA GLU A 280 29.37 8.65 9.88
C GLU A 280 27.92 8.16 9.97
N GLU A 281 27.49 7.64 11.13
CA GLU A 281 26.10 7.20 11.33
C GLU A 281 25.11 8.36 11.18
N ALA A 282 25.45 9.54 11.70
CA ALA A 282 24.67 10.76 11.52
C ALA A 282 24.56 11.13 10.03
N ALA A 283 25.67 11.05 9.27
CA ALA A 283 25.65 11.32 7.84
C ALA A 283 24.78 10.30 7.07
N LYS A 284 24.87 9.01 7.38
CA LYS A 284 24.02 7.96 6.79
C LYS A 284 22.53 8.21 7.08
N ALA A 285 22.18 8.54 8.33
CA ALA A 285 20.81 8.88 8.70
C ALA A 285 20.29 10.09 7.89
N GLN A 286 21.11 11.12 7.66
CA GLN A 286 20.73 12.26 6.82
C GLN A 286 20.52 11.89 5.34
N VAL A 287 21.21 10.87 4.82
CA VAL A 287 20.90 10.33 3.49
C VAL A 287 19.56 9.62 3.48
N ILE A 288 19.28 8.79 4.49
CA ILE A 288 18.00 8.07 4.61
C ILE A 288 16.84 9.06 4.71
N LEU A 289 16.97 10.12 5.51
CA LEU A 289 15.96 11.18 5.60
C LEU A 289 15.75 11.90 4.27
N PHE A 290 16.83 12.19 3.53
CA PHE A 290 16.72 12.78 2.19
C PHE A 290 16.00 11.84 1.21
N LEU A 291 16.27 10.54 1.27
CA LEU A 291 15.55 9.54 0.49
C LEU A 291 14.07 9.49 0.89
N ALA A 292 13.78 9.50 2.19
CA ALA A 292 12.41 9.50 2.71
C ALA A 292 11.60 10.67 2.18
N GLU A 293 12.12 11.89 2.27
CA GLU A 293 11.44 13.09 1.76
C GLU A 293 11.12 13.00 0.27
N ASN A 294 12.03 12.47 -0.54
CA ASN A 294 11.82 12.36 -1.98
C ASN A 294 10.90 11.20 -2.35
N ILE A 295 11.03 10.04 -1.69
CA ILE A 295 10.17 8.89 -1.95
C ILE A 295 8.74 9.19 -1.49
N GLU A 296 8.54 9.72 -0.27
CA GLU A 296 7.23 10.07 0.26
C GLU A 296 6.52 11.14 -0.59
N LYS A 297 7.27 12.11 -1.13
CA LYS A 297 6.72 13.12 -2.07
C LYS A 297 6.20 12.50 -3.36
N GLN A 298 6.87 11.47 -3.87
CA GLN A 298 6.51 10.79 -5.12
C GLN A 298 5.56 9.61 -4.90
N ALA A 299 5.48 9.10 -3.67
CA ALA A 299 4.66 7.96 -3.30
C ALA A 299 3.22 8.12 -3.82
N PRO A 300 2.50 9.26 -3.62
CA PRO A 300 1.14 9.46 -4.14
C PRO A 300 0.93 9.22 -5.65
N ARG A 301 1.99 9.12 -6.45
CA ARG A 301 1.92 8.93 -7.92
C ARG A 301 2.42 7.56 -8.39
N TRP A 302 2.99 6.74 -7.50
CA TRP A 302 3.70 5.47 -7.79
C TRP A 302 4.80 5.49 -8.86
N ALA A 303 5.07 6.63 -9.50
CA ALA A 303 6.05 6.77 -10.57
C ALA A 303 7.49 6.93 -10.05
N LEU A 304 7.86 6.23 -8.97
CA LEU A 304 9.16 6.38 -8.32
C LEU A 304 10.31 6.19 -9.32
N ALA A 305 10.29 5.11 -10.09
CA ALA A 305 11.36 4.84 -11.04
C ALA A 305 11.41 5.80 -12.23
N ARG A 306 10.29 6.46 -12.60
CA ARG A 306 10.31 7.49 -13.65
C ARG A 306 10.87 8.82 -13.14
N GLU A 307 10.55 9.18 -11.90
CA GLU A 307 10.91 10.46 -11.29
C GLU A 307 12.30 10.44 -10.63
N LEU A 308 12.58 9.36 -9.90
CA LEU A 308 13.82 9.13 -9.16
C LEU A 308 14.82 8.28 -9.94
N GLY A 309 14.38 7.58 -10.99
CA GLY A 309 15.26 6.78 -11.85
C GLY A 309 15.50 5.36 -11.35
N TYR A 310 15.85 4.46 -12.28
CA TYR A 310 16.23 3.08 -11.93
C TYR A 310 17.54 3.02 -11.12
N PHE A 311 18.42 4.02 -11.25
CA PHE A 311 19.62 4.09 -10.44
C PHE A 311 19.32 4.15 -8.94
N THR A 312 18.19 4.76 -8.53
CA THR A 312 17.79 4.85 -7.12
C THR A 312 17.50 3.48 -6.55
N GLU A 313 16.81 2.60 -7.28
CA GLU A 313 16.59 1.22 -6.85
C GLU A 313 17.92 0.49 -6.63
N ARG A 314 18.79 0.51 -7.66
CA ARG A 314 20.12 -0.12 -7.58
C ARG A 314 20.95 0.44 -6.44
N LEU A 315 20.84 1.74 -6.19
CA LEU A 315 21.50 2.39 -5.08
C LEU A 315 20.92 1.93 -3.73
N LEU A 316 19.59 1.86 -3.57
CA LEU A 316 18.94 1.38 -2.34
C LEU A 316 19.39 -0.05 -1.99
N GLU A 317 19.43 -0.95 -2.97
CA GLU A 317 19.97 -2.32 -2.80
C GLU A 317 21.40 -2.29 -2.24
N ASN A 318 22.27 -1.48 -2.86
CA ASN A 318 23.65 -1.35 -2.44
C ASN A 318 23.78 -0.73 -1.04
N LEU A 319 22.97 0.28 -0.72
CA LEU A 319 23.00 0.98 0.57
C LEU A 319 22.51 0.07 1.69
N VAL A 320 21.44 -0.71 1.49
CA VAL A 320 20.97 -1.69 2.49
C VAL A 320 22.08 -2.70 2.79
N SER A 321 22.71 -3.26 1.75
CA SER A 321 23.81 -4.21 1.93
C SER A 321 25.01 -3.57 2.67
N ASP A 322 25.47 -2.41 2.20
CA ASP A 322 26.67 -1.74 2.71
C ASP A 322 26.48 -1.19 4.13
N TRP A 323 25.25 -0.78 4.48
CA TRP A 323 24.94 -0.17 5.77
C TRP A 323 24.25 -1.14 6.75
N SER A 324 24.27 -2.44 6.48
CA SER A 324 23.68 -3.50 7.31
C SER A 324 24.08 -3.45 8.80
N ALA A 325 25.26 -2.92 9.12
CA ALA A 325 25.68 -2.69 10.50
C ALA A 325 24.75 -1.75 11.28
N LEU A 326 24.08 -0.79 10.63
CA LEU A 326 23.10 0.10 11.25
C LEU A 326 21.88 -0.67 11.78
N GLY A 327 21.48 -1.77 11.12
CA GLY A 327 20.40 -2.65 11.58
C GLY A 327 20.68 -3.32 12.92
N ASN A 328 21.96 -3.41 13.30
CA ASN A 328 22.42 -3.95 14.59
C ASN A 328 22.87 -2.85 15.57
N SER A 329 22.65 -1.56 15.24
CA SER A 329 23.06 -0.46 16.11
C SER A 329 22.39 -0.56 17.49
N PRO A 330 23.10 -0.25 18.59
CA PRO A 330 22.47 -0.13 19.91
C PRO A 330 21.48 1.04 19.95
N ASN A 331 21.60 2.01 19.03
CA ASN A 331 20.69 3.13 18.90
C ASN A 331 19.41 2.69 18.14
N PRO A 332 18.24 2.65 18.81
CA PRO A 332 17.01 2.17 18.18
C PRO A 332 16.51 3.09 17.05
N VAL A 333 16.85 4.39 17.07
CA VAL A 333 16.48 5.32 15.99
C VAL A 333 17.31 5.06 14.74
N LEU A 334 18.60 4.77 14.89
CA LEU A 334 19.44 4.36 13.75
C LEU A 334 18.95 3.04 13.14
N ARG A 335 18.55 2.07 13.99
CA ARG A 335 17.92 0.84 13.50
C ARG A 335 16.62 1.14 12.74
N ALA A 336 15.78 2.02 13.26
CA ALA A 336 14.53 2.41 12.58
C ALA A 336 14.79 3.02 11.20
N TYR A 337 15.78 3.92 11.07
CA TYR A 337 16.16 4.47 9.77
C TYR A 337 16.70 3.40 8.81
N TYR A 338 17.51 2.47 9.31
CA TYR A 338 17.98 1.36 8.49
C TYR A 338 16.82 0.51 7.94
N TYR A 339 15.87 0.12 8.78
CA TYR A 339 14.73 -0.67 8.29
C TYR A 339 13.76 0.14 7.42
N GLN A 340 13.66 1.45 7.63
CA GLN A 340 12.96 2.34 6.70
C GLN A 340 13.63 2.34 5.31
N LEU A 341 14.97 2.32 5.25
CA LEU A 341 15.71 2.19 4.01
C LEU A 341 15.41 0.85 3.30
N GLU A 342 15.29 -0.25 4.06
CA GLU A 342 14.85 -1.55 3.50
C GLU A 342 13.44 -1.48 2.91
N SER A 343 12.49 -0.86 3.61
CA SER A 343 11.13 -0.64 3.10
C SER A 343 11.13 0.19 1.81
N PHE A 344 12.00 1.20 1.70
CA PHE A 344 12.15 2.01 0.49
C PHE A 344 12.71 1.23 -0.69
N ARG A 345 13.69 0.34 -0.46
CA ARG A 345 14.16 -0.60 -1.48
C ARG A 345 12.99 -1.44 -2.00
N ASP A 346 12.21 -2.05 -1.10
CA ASP A 346 11.09 -2.90 -1.48
C ASP A 346 10.01 -2.11 -2.24
N GLN A 347 9.74 -0.88 -1.82
CA GLN A 347 8.82 0.03 -2.50
C GLN A 347 9.29 0.38 -3.92
N ALA A 348 10.59 0.64 -4.10
CA ALA A 348 11.16 0.95 -5.41
C ALA A 348 11.01 -0.24 -6.36
N ASN A 349 11.35 -1.46 -5.89
CA ASN A 349 11.18 -2.70 -6.65
C ASN A 349 9.70 -2.89 -7.08
N GLN A 350 8.77 -2.75 -6.14
CA GLN A 350 7.32 -2.86 -6.41
C GLN A 350 6.83 -1.79 -7.42
N SER A 351 7.36 -0.56 -7.33
CA SER A 351 7.03 0.53 -8.26
C SER A 351 7.44 0.17 -9.69
N ILE A 352 8.62 -0.43 -9.89
CA ILE A 352 9.07 -0.84 -11.23
C ILE A 352 8.21 -1.94 -11.82
N GLU A 353 7.94 -2.98 -11.04
CA GLU A 353 7.10 -4.09 -11.47
C GLU A 353 5.72 -3.59 -11.89
N THR A 354 5.14 -2.66 -11.14
CA THR A 354 3.78 -2.17 -11.37
C THR A 354 3.71 -1.14 -12.50
N GLU A 355 4.65 -0.19 -12.58
CA GLU A 355 4.55 0.98 -13.48
C GLU A 355 5.30 0.82 -14.80
N LEU A 356 6.36 0.01 -14.81
CA LEU A 356 7.24 -0.13 -15.97
C LEU A 356 7.18 -1.52 -16.58
N LEU A 357 7.07 -2.56 -15.76
CA LEU A 357 7.22 -3.96 -16.19
C LEU A 357 5.94 -4.80 -16.00
N SER A 358 4.77 -4.15 -15.97
CA SER A 358 3.49 -4.81 -15.65
C SER A 358 2.86 -5.63 -16.77
N SER A 359 3.51 -5.75 -17.95
CA SER A 359 3.03 -6.58 -19.05
C SER A 359 4.10 -7.54 -19.56
N PRO A 360 3.72 -8.70 -20.14
CA PRO A 360 4.69 -9.63 -20.73
C PRO A 360 5.57 -8.99 -21.81
N HIS A 361 5.02 -8.04 -22.58
CA HIS A 361 5.79 -7.27 -23.55
C HIS A 361 6.85 -6.39 -22.87
N ALA A 362 6.47 -5.67 -21.82
CA ALA A 362 7.40 -4.83 -21.06
C ALA A 362 8.47 -5.67 -20.37
N GLN A 363 8.11 -6.84 -19.81
CA GLN A 363 9.07 -7.79 -19.23
C GLN A 363 10.06 -8.31 -20.28
N GLY A 364 9.57 -8.65 -21.49
CA GLY A 364 10.43 -9.05 -22.61
C GLY A 364 11.36 -7.95 -23.13
N ASN A 365 11.11 -6.68 -22.78
CA ASN A 365 11.91 -5.51 -23.15
C ASN A 365 12.48 -4.75 -21.94
N ALA A 366 12.54 -5.39 -20.76
CA ALA A 366 12.80 -4.72 -19.49
C ALA A 366 14.11 -3.93 -19.51
N TYR A 367 15.18 -4.49 -20.10
CA TYR A 367 16.48 -3.83 -20.20
C TYR A 367 16.39 -2.44 -20.85
N ASN A 368 15.74 -2.33 -22.01
CA ASN A 368 15.65 -1.05 -22.73
C ASN A 368 14.75 -0.05 -21.99
N ILE A 369 13.67 -0.54 -21.37
CA ILE A 369 12.76 0.30 -20.58
C ILE A 369 13.51 0.90 -19.38
N LEU A 370 14.18 0.05 -18.59
CA LEU A 370 14.94 0.47 -17.41
C LEU A 370 16.11 1.37 -17.78
N LYS A 371 16.80 1.10 -18.88
CA LYS A 371 17.86 1.97 -19.42
C LYS A 371 17.32 3.34 -19.82
N GLY A 372 16.11 3.41 -20.37
CA GLY A 372 15.43 4.66 -20.72
C GLY A 372 15.11 5.56 -19.54
N VAL A 373 14.95 4.98 -18.33
CA VAL A 373 14.70 5.71 -17.08
C VAL A 373 15.88 5.61 -16.10
N TRP A 374 17.09 5.31 -16.59
CA TRP A 374 18.23 4.96 -15.74
C TRP A 374 18.56 6.04 -14.71
N LEU A 375 18.98 7.22 -15.18
CA LEU A 375 19.51 8.28 -14.35
C LEU A 375 18.88 9.62 -14.76
N PRO A 376 17.88 10.13 -14.02
CA PRO A 376 17.39 11.48 -14.23
C PRO A 376 18.45 12.48 -13.80
N ARG A 377 18.85 13.38 -14.70
CA ARG A 377 19.85 14.43 -14.42
C ARG A 377 19.20 15.67 -13.81
N ASN A 378 18.72 15.54 -12.58
CA ASN A 378 18.00 16.57 -11.84
C ASN A 378 18.60 16.83 -10.44
N ASP A 379 18.02 17.79 -9.72
CA ASP A 379 18.49 18.20 -8.39
C ASP A 379 18.44 17.07 -7.35
N TYR A 380 17.49 16.14 -7.50
CA TYR A 380 17.43 14.95 -6.66
C TYR A 380 18.70 14.09 -6.83
N SER A 381 19.06 13.73 -8.07
CA SER A 381 20.24 12.91 -8.34
C SER A 381 21.55 13.57 -7.87
N ARG A 382 21.69 14.88 -8.07
CA ARG A 382 22.82 15.68 -7.60
C ARG A 382 22.90 15.73 -6.08
N GLY A 383 21.76 15.98 -5.43
CA GLY A 383 21.65 16.03 -3.97
C GLY A 383 22.00 14.70 -3.31
N LEU A 384 21.48 13.59 -3.86
CA LEU A 384 21.75 12.24 -3.35
C LEU A 384 23.23 11.88 -3.50
N VAL A 385 23.79 12.03 -4.69
CA VAL A 385 25.21 11.74 -4.94
C VAL A 385 26.11 12.64 -4.10
N GLY A 386 25.81 13.94 -4.00
CA GLY A 386 26.58 14.87 -3.17
C GLY A 386 26.62 14.47 -1.69
N LYS A 387 25.49 14.04 -1.13
CA LYS A 387 25.43 13.54 0.25
C LYS A 387 26.22 12.24 0.44
N LEU A 388 26.11 11.31 -0.51
CA LEU A 388 26.87 10.06 -0.46
C LEU A 388 28.37 10.29 -0.59
N LEU A 389 28.81 11.20 -1.48
CA LEU A 389 30.22 11.59 -1.58
C LEU A 389 30.75 12.08 -0.22
N ALA A 390 29.98 12.89 0.51
CA ALA A 390 30.36 13.33 1.85
C ALA A 390 30.48 12.17 2.86
N VAL A 391 29.55 11.20 2.83
CA VAL A 391 29.62 9.98 3.68
C VAL A 391 30.93 9.21 3.44
N TYR A 392 31.38 9.11 2.18
CA TYR A 392 32.59 8.37 1.82
C TYR A 392 33.86 9.24 1.76
N GLY A 393 33.85 10.44 2.37
CA GLY A 393 35.02 11.32 2.44
C GLY A 393 35.53 11.83 1.10
N LYS A 394 34.63 11.96 0.11
CA LYS A 394 34.93 12.42 -1.25
C LYS A 394 34.63 13.91 -1.42
N ALA A 395 35.28 14.52 -2.42
CA ALA A 395 35.12 15.94 -2.69
C ALA A 395 33.68 16.27 -3.15
N PRO A 396 32.96 17.23 -2.53
CA PRO A 396 31.61 17.61 -2.94
C PRO A 396 31.51 18.07 -4.41
N GLY A 397 32.57 18.69 -4.93
CA GLY A 397 32.68 19.10 -6.33
C GLY A 397 32.79 17.94 -7.35
N ALA A 398 32.87 16.69 -6.90
CA ALA A 398 32.93 15.52 -7.77
C ALA A 398 31.54 15.01 -8.21
N ALA A 399 30.45 15.62 -7.76
CA ALA A 399 29.08 15.15 -8.00
C ALA A 399 28.76 14.96 -9.49
N GLU A 400 29.04 15.94 -10.35
CA GLU A 400 28.73 15.86 -11.79
C GLU A 400 29.54 14.76 -12.49
N ARG A 401 30.85 14.67 -12.22
CA ARG A 401 31.69 13.60 -12.78
C ARG A 401 31.25 12.21 -12.32
N THR A 402 30.80 12.11 -11.07
CA THR A 402 30.27 10.86 -10.52
C THR A 402 28.96 10.48 -11.21
N LEU A 403 28.06 11.44 -11.43
CA LEU A 403 26.84 11.23 -12.20
C LEU A 403 27.14 10.85 -13.66
N ASP A 404 28.19 11.39 -14.27
CA ASP A 404 28.66 10.98 -15.60
C ASP A 404 29.11 9.51 -15.62
N ALA A 405 29.89 9.10 -14.62
CA ALA A 405 30.31 7.72 -14.47
C ALA A 405 29.12 6.76 -14.25
N ILE A 406 28.17 7.11 -13.38
CA ILE A 406 26.94 6.35 -13.14
C ILE A 406 26.11 6.27 -14.43
N GLY A 407 25.90 7.40 -15.12
CA GLY A 407 25.11 7.46 -16.35
C GLY A 407 25.71 6.64 -17.49
N SER A 408 27.04 6.51 -17.54
CA SER A 408 27.73 5.73 -18.57
C SER A 408 27.78 4.23 -18.27
N ASN A 409 27.45 3.82 -17.04
CA ASN A 409 27.59 2.44 -16.58
C ASN A 409 26.29 1.88 -15.98
N PHE A 410 25.31 1.63 -16.85
CA PHE A 410 23.99 1.10 -16.48
C PHE A 410 24.04 -0.23 -15.70
N GLU A 411 24.98 -1.11 -16.05
CA GLU A 411 25.09 -2.44 -15.45
C GLU A 411 25.93 -2.43 -14.16
N GLY A 412 26.61 -1.32 -13.88
CA GLY A 412 27.45 -1.15 -12.71
C GLY A 412 26.70 -0.69 -11.47
N SER A 413 27.35 -0.85 -10.32
CA SER A 413 26.85 -0.33 -9.04
C SER A 413 27.01 1.20 -8.99
N PRO A 414 25.92 1.99 -8.81
CA PRO A 414 26.04 3.42 -8.59
C PRO A 414 26.87 3.77 -7.34
N LEU A 415 26.80 2.92 -6.31
CA LEU A 415 27.51 3.14 -5.06
C LEU A 415 29.03 2.99 -5.24
N GLU A 416 29.47 2.02 -6.04
CA GLU A 416 30.89 1.85 -6.35
C GLU A 416 31.44 3.03 -7.15
N GLN A 417 30.66 3.65 -8.03
CA GLN A 417 31.07 4.88 -8.72
C GLN A 417 31.25 6.04 -7.72
N VAL A 418 30.40 6.15 -6.69
CA VAL A 418 30.56 7.14 -5.62
C VAL A 418 31.82 6.86 -4.80
N LYS A 419 32.06 5.61 -4.39
CA LYS A 419 33.25 5.22 -3.61
C LYS A 419 34.55 5.37 -4.41
N ALA A 420 34.51 5.19 -5.73
CA ALA A 420 35.64 5.37 -6.63
C ALA A 420 35.92 6.84 -6.99
N ALA A 421 35.01 7.78 -6.67
CA ALA A 421 35.21 9.19 -6.99
C ALA A 421 36.55 9.71 -6.42
N GLU A 422 37.36 10.29 -7.29
CA GLU A 422 38.65 10.87 -6.91
C GLU A 422 38.44 12.19 -6.15
N GLN A 423 39.32 12.47 -5.18
CA GLN A 423 39.45 13.83 -4.66
C GLN A 423 39.92 14.72 -5.81
N ALA A 424 39.23 15.84 -6.05
CA ALA A 424 39.73 16.84 -6.98
C ALA A 424 41.12 17.28 -6.51
N LYS A 425 42.11 17.18 -7.40
CA LYS A 425 43.46 17.71 -7.17
C LYS A 425 43.42 19.21 -6.91
#